data_AF-F3GFN9-F1
#
_entry.id   AF-F3GFN9-F1
#
_cell.length_a   1.000
_cell.length_b   1.000
_cell.length_c   1.000
_cell.angle_alpha   90.00
_cell.angle_beta   90.00
_cell.angle_gamma   90.00
#
_symmetry.space_group_name_H-M   'P 1'
#
loop_
_entity.id
_entity.type
_entity.pdbx_description
1 polymer ?
#
loop_
_entity_poly.entity_id
_entity_poly.type
_entity_poly.pdbx_seq_one_letter_code
_entity_poly.pdbx_strand_id
1 'polypeptide(L)'
;MLAEQSAQHPLILDTFEQASEALGYDLWALTQNGPAELLNQTDKTQPAILTASVALWHVWLAEGGAVPAFVAGHSLGEYSALVAAQSLSLADAVKLVERRGQLMQEAVPAGQGGMAAILGLDDADVIAACAEAAQGEVVSAVNFNSPGQVVIAGSAEAVKRAMELCKARGAKRALPLPVSVPSHCELMRPAG
;
A
#
# COMPACT_ATOMS: atom_id res chain seq x y z
N MET A 1 -10.90 -8.76 -8.03
CA MET A 1 -9.56 -9.42 -8.07
C MET A 1 -9.76 -10.92 -7.84
N LEU A 2 -8.92 -11.82 -8.36
CA LEU A 2 -9.01 -13.28 -8.14
C LEU A 2 -10.29 -14.01 -8.67
N ALA A 3 -11.06 -13.38 -9.56
CA ALA A 3 -12.33 -13.92 -10.07
C ALA A 3 -12.19 -15.30 -10.76
N GLU A 4 -11.12 -15.47 -11.54
CA GLU A 4 -10.87 -16.71 -12.27
C GLU A 4 -10.39 -17.82 -11.32
N GLN A 5 -9.53 -17.45 -10.38
CA GLN A 5 -8.96 -18.37 -9.38
C GLN A 5 -10.03 -18.88 -8.41
N SER A 6 -11.00 -18.04 -8.02
CA SER A 6 -12.07 -18.46 -7.11
C SER A 6 -12.96 -19.56 -7.68
N ALA A 7 -13.03 -19.71 -9.01
CA ALA A 7 -13.77 -20.80 -9.65
C ALA A 7 -13.09 -22.16 -9.45
N GLN A 8 -11.77 -22.18 -9.21
CA GLN A 8 -10.96 -23.39 -9.03
C GLN A 8 -10.64 -23.66 -7.57
N HIS A 9 -10.60 -22.61 -6.74
CA HIS A 9 -10.20 -22.68 -5.34
C HIS A 9 -11.27 -22.05 -4.43
N PRO A 10 -12.22 -22.85 -3.88
CA PRO A 10 -13.26 -22.37 -2.97
C PRO A 10 -12.72 -21.63 -1.74
N LEU A 11 -11.53 -22.00 -1.27
CA LEU A 11 -10.83 -21.33 -0.16
C LEU A 11 -10.67 -19.82 -0.36
N ILE A 12 -10.65 -19.34 -1.61
CA ILE A 12 -10.63 -17.90 -1.88
C ILE A 12 -11.93 -17.26 -1.40
N LEU A 13 -13.08 -17.84 -1.75
CA LEU A 13 -14.37 -17.32 -1.31
C LEU A 13 -14.53 -17.44 0.21
N ASP A 14 -14.13 -18.58 0.80
CA ASP A 14 -14.19 -18.79 2.26
C ASP A 14 -13.36 -17.73 3.02
N THR A 15 -12.16 -17.41 2.50
CA THR A 15 -11.28 -16.39 3.09
C THR A 15 -11.91 -14.99 2.99
N PHE A 16 -12.55 -14.68 1.85
CA PHE A 16 -13.27 -13.41 1.67
C PHE A 16 -14.55 -13.33 2.51
N GLU A 17 -15.25 -14.43 2.73
CA GLU A 17 -16.41 -14.50 3.61
C GLU A 17 -15.99 -14.19 5.06
N GLN A 18 -14.94 -14.84 5.57
CA GLN A 18 -14.39 -14.55 6.89
C GLN A 18 -13.99 -13.07 7.05
N ALA A 19 -13.35 -12.48 6.04
CA ALA A 19 -13.00 -11.07 6.05
C ALA A 19 -14.25 -10.17 6.04
N SER A 20 -15.25 -10.52 5.22
CA SER A 20 -16.51 -9.78 5.10
C SER A 20 -17.30 -9.79 6.41
N GLU A 21 -17.38 -10.95 7.08
CA GLU A 21 -18.00 -11.06 8.41
C GLU A 21 -17.30 -10.17 9.44
N ALA A 22 -15.97 -10.14 9.44
CA ALA A 22 -15.20 -9.31 10.36
C ALA A 22 -15.40 -7.81 10.08
N LEU A 23 -15.51 -7.41 8.82
CA LEU A 23 -15.67 -6.02 8.40
C LEU A 23 -17.12 -5.50 8.46
N GLY A 24 -18.10 -6.40 8.43
CA GLY A 24 -19.52 -6.04 8.39
C GLY A 24 -20.04 -5.57 7.02
N TYR A 25 -19.28 -5.83 5.94
CA TYR A 25 -19.73 -5.61 4.56
C TYR A 25 -19.12 -6.64 3.62
N ASP A 26 -19.74 -6.83 2.47
CA ASP A 26 -19.30 -7.79 1.46
C ASP A 26 -18.04 -7.29 0.72
N LEU A 27 -16.87 -7.72 1.21
CA LEU A 27 -15.58 -7.38 0.63
C LEU A 27 -15.39 -8.05 -0.74
N TRP A 28 -15.94 -9.25 -0.94
CA TRP A 28 -15.85 -9.95 -2.23
C TRP A 28 -16.58 -9.14 -3.30
N ALA A 29 -17.86 -8.80 -3.07
CA ALA A 29 -18.65 -7.98 -3.99
C ALA A 29 -17.97 -6.65 -4.29
N LEU A 30 -17.38 -5.99 -3.28
CA LEU A 30 -16.63 -4.75 -3.47
C LEU A 30 -15.45 -4.93 -4.44
N THR A 31 -14.67 -6.01 -4.31
CA THR A 31 -13.50 -6.23 -5.18
C THR A 31 -13.83 -6.74 -6.59
N GLN A 32 -15.05 -7.26 -6.79
CA GLN A 32 -15.51 -7.84 -8.05
C GLN A 32 -16.34 -6.85 -8.88
N ASN A 33 -17.25 -6.14 -8.22
CA ASN A 33 -18.28 -5.32 -8.85
C ASN A 33 -18.38 -3.91 -8.26
N GLY A 34 -17.58 -3.58 -7.25
CA GLY A 34 -17.62 -2.27 -6.61
C GLY A 34 -17.14 -1.15 -7.54
N PRO A 35 -17.59 0.11 -7.32
CA PRO A 35 -17.04 1.26 -8.02
C PRO A 35 -15.53 1.37 -7.81
N ALA A 36 -14.79 1.63 -8.88
CA ALA A 36 -13.33 1.74 -8.82
C ALA A 36 -12.89 2.82 -7.83
N GLU A 37 -13.63 3.93 -7.75
CA GLU A 37 -13.38 5.03 -6.83
C GLU A 37 -13.47 4.59 -5.38
N LEU A 38 -14.43 3.72 -5.05
CA LEU A 38 -14.60 3.17 -3.71
C LEU A 38 -13.49 2.16 -3.38
N LEU A 39 -13.16 1.26 -4.31
CA LEU A 39 -12.07 0.29 -4.13
C LEU A 39 -10.69 0.96 -4.03
N ASN A 40 -10.52 2.15 -4.60
CA ASN A 40 -9.30 2.96 -4.53
C ASN A 40 -9.18 3.79 -3.24
N GLN A 41 -10.22 3.79 -2.39
CA GLN A 41 -10.10 4.37 -1.05
C GLN A 41 -9.22 3.45 -0.20
N THR A 42 -8.11 3.98 0.32
CA THR A 42 -7.14 3.26 1.15
C THR A 42 -7.75 2.35 2.23
N ASP A 43 -8.80 2.76 2.93
CA ASP A 43 -9.53 1.95 3.92
C ASP A 43 -10.24 0.72 3.33
N LYS A 44 -10.54 0.73 2.03
CA LYS A 44 -11.08 -0.40 1.27
C LYS A 44 -10.00 -1.18 0.51
N THR A 45 -9.02 -0.49 -0.06
CA THR A 45 -7.91 -1.12 -0.78
C THR A 45 -7.10 -2.02 0.16
N GLN A 46 -6.84 -1.57 1.38
CA GLN A 46 -6.01 -2.32 2.34
C GLN A 46 -6.59 -3.69 2.73
N PRO A 47 -7.82 -3.80 3.25
CA PRO A 47 -8.41 -5.11 3.57
C PRO A 47 -8.58 -5.98 2.33
N ALA A 48 -8.88 -5.41 1.16
CA ALA A 48 -9.00 -6.16 -0.09
C ALA A 48 -7.68 -6.85 -0.49
N ILE A 49 -6.56 -6.11 -0.52
CA ILE A 49 -5.25 -6.66 -0.87
C ILE A 49 -4.78 -7.67 0.18
N LEU A 50 -4.98 -7.38 1.47
CA LEU A 50 -4.63 -8.31 2.55
C LEU A 50 -5.38 -9.63 2.39
N THR A 51 -6.70 -9.57 2.22
CA THR A 51 -7.56 -10.76 2.07
C THR A 51 -7.17 -11.57 0.85
N ALA A 52 -6.93 -10.92 -0.29
CA ALA A 52 -6.45 -11.60 -1.50
C ALA A 52 -5.09 -12.29 -1.29
N SER A 53 -4.16 -11.63 -0.58
CA SER A 53 -2.84 -12.20 -0.29
C SER A 53 -2.95 -13.44 0.62
N VAL A 54 -3.78 -13.36 1.66
CA VAL A 54 -4.01 -14.45 2.61
C VAL A 54 -4.78 -15.60 1.95
N ALA A 55 -5.74 -15.31 1.07
CA ALA A 55 -6.45 -16.32 0.29
C ALA A 55 -5.50 -17.14 -0.59
N LEU A 56 -4.60 -16.47 -1.32
CA LEU A 56 -3.57 -17.14 -2.12
C LEU A 56 -2.59 -17.94 -1.25
N TRP A 57 -2.25 -17.43 -0.06
CA TRP A 57 -1.45 -18.16 0.92
C TRP A 57 -2.14 -19.45 1.41
N HIS A 58 -3.44 -19.39 1.71
CA HIS A 58 -4.22 -20.58 2.08
C HIS A 58 -4.30 -21.61 0.93
N VAL A 59 -4.51 -21.15 -0.30
CA VAL A 59 -4.48 -22.02 -1.49
C VAL A 59 -3.12 -22.69 -1.65
N TRP A 60 -2.03 -21.93 -1.57
CA TRP A 60 -0.66 -22.46 -1.65
C TRP A 60 -0.42 -23.59 -0.65
N LEU A 61 -0.81 -23.39 0.62
CA LEU A 61 -0.67 -24.42 1.64
C LEU A 61 -1.56 -25.64 1.39
N ALA A 62 -2.80 -25.43 0.94
CA ALA A 62 -3.74 -26.51 0.65
C ALA A 62 -3.27 -27.40 -0.51
N GLU A 63 -2.52 -26.83 -1.45
CA GLU A 63 -1.92 -27.57 -2.58
C GLU A 63 -0.58 -28.25 -2.23
N GLY A 64 -0.18 -28.24 -0.96
CA GLY A 64 1.07 -28.85 -0.51
C GLY A 64 2.30 -27.98 -0.75
N GLY A 65 2.11 -26.68 -0.93
CA GLY A 65 3.18 -25.70 -1.03
C GLY A 65 4.08 -25.69 0.20
N ALA A 66 5.37 -25.42 -0.02
CA ALA A 66 6.34 -25.37 1.06
C ALA A 66 6.06 -24.21 2.03
N VAL A 67 6.21 -24.46 3.32
CA VAL A 67 6.17 -23.42 4.36
C VAL A 67 7.56 -22.76 4.42
N PRO A 68 7.69 -21.47 4.08
CA PRO A 68 8.98 -20.80 4.15
C PRO A 68 9.37 -20.56 5.61
N ALA A 69 10.68 -20.56 5.87
CA ALA A 69 11.21 -20.25 7.20
C ALA A 69 11.00 -18.77 7.61
N PHE A 70 10.83 -17.88 6.62
CA PHE A 70 10.65 -16.45 6.82
C PHE A 70 9.62 -15.90 5.83
N VAL A 71 8.82 -14.94 6.28
CA VAL A 71 7.92 -14.15 5.45
C VAL A 71 8.15 -12.67 5.73
N ALA A 72 7.97 -11.84 4.72
CA ALA A 72 8.07 -10.39 4.80
C ALA A 72 7.07 -9.76 3.85
N GLY A 73 6.71 -8.51 4.11
CA GLY A 73 5.83 -7.75 3.26
C GLY A 73 6.24 -6.29 3.18
N HIS A 74 5.86 -5.65 2.08
CA HIS A 74 6.15 -4.23 1.85
C HIS A 74 4.94 -3.40 2.23
N SER A 75 5.11 -2.44 3.13
CA SER A 75 4.03 -1.54 3.56
C SER A 75 2.82 -2.35 4.08
N LEU A 76 1.65 -2.21 3.47
CA LEU A 76 0.47 -3.04 3.77
C LEU A 76 0.77 -4.56 3.79
N GLY A 77 1.67 -5.02 2.92
CA GLY A 77 2.00 -6.45 2.83
C GLY A 77 2.57 -7.01 4.13
N GLU A 78 3.11 -6.17 5.03
CA GLU A 78 3.58 -6.61 6.34
C GLU A 78 2.45 -7.27 7.15
N TYR A 79 1.22 -6.74 7.07
CA TYR A 79 0.07 -7.34 7.73
C TYR A 79 -0.30 -8.71 7.15
N SER A 80 -0.20 -8.88 5.82
CA SER A 80 -0.35 -10.19 5.18
C SER A 80 0.72 -11.18 5.66
N ALA A 81 1.97 -10.72 5.82
CA ALA A 81 3.06 -11.53 6.34
C ALA A 81 2.84 -11.91 7.81
N LEU A 82 2.33 -10.99 8.64
CA LEU A 82 1.96 -11.28 10.04
C LEU A 82 0.84 -12.30 10.15
N VAL A 83 -0.15 -12.28 9.24
CA VAL A 83 -1.20 -13.32 9.17
C VAL A 83 -0.60 -14.66 8.72
N ALA A 84 0.24 -14.67 7.69
CA ALA A 84 0.92 -15.89 7.22
C ALA A 84 1.82 -16.51 8.30
N ALA A 85 2.46 -15.67 9.12
CA ALA A 85 3.25 -16.06 10.29
C ALA A 85 2.39 -16.39 11.54
N GLN A 86 1.06 -16.37 11.43
CA GLN A 86 0.11 -16.64 12.52
C GLN A 86 0.24 -15.70 13.73
N SER A 87 0.88 -14.53 13.54
CA SER A 87 1.00 -13.50 14.58
C SER A 87 -0.27 -12.65 14.71
N LEU A 88 -1.07 -12.57 13.64
CA LEU A 88 -2.40 -11.97 13.63
C LEU A 88 -3.39 -12.94 13.00
N SER A 89 -4.64 -12.94 13.49
CA SER A 89 -5.74 -13.59 12.78
C SER A 89 -6.13 -12.75 11.55
N LEU A 90 -6.69 -13.38 10.51
CA LEU A 90 -7.22 -12.63 9.37
C LEU A 90 -8.29 -11.61 9.80
N ALA A 91 -9.20 -12.03 10.69
CA ALA A 91 -10.31 -11.19 11.16
C ALA A 91 -9.83 -9.93 11.89
N ASP A 92 -8.79 -10.04 12.74
CA ASP A 92 -8.20 -8.88 13.40
C ASP A 92 -7.41 -8.02 12.42
N ALA A 93 -6.67 -8.66 11.50
CA ALA A 93 -5.85 -7.96 10.54
C ALA A 93 -6.70 -7.11 9.58
N VAL A 94 -7.83 -7.61 9.05
CA VAL A 94 -8.69 -6.82 8.15
C VAL A 94 -9.30 -5.60 8.85
N LYS A 95 -9.74 -5.74 10.10
CA LYS A 95 -10.23 -4.62 10.91
C LYS A 95 -9.14 -3.59 11.18
N LEU A 96 -7.94 -4.08 11.51
CA LEU A 96 -6.79 -3.23 11.78
C LEU A 96 -6.37 -2.43 10.55
N VAL A 97 -6.28 -3.06 9.38
CA VAL A 97 -5.85 -2.37 8.16
C VAL A 97 -6.94 -1.48 7.56
N GLU A 98 -8.23 -1.80 7.76
CA GLU A 98 -9.31 -0.85 7.46
C GLU A 98 -9.17 0.40 8.33
N ARG A 99 -9.01 0.23 9.66
CA ARG A 99 -8.84 1.38 10.56
C ARG A 99 -7.58 2.17 10.24
N ARG A 100 -6.47 1.49 9.91
CA ARG A 100 -5.25 2.12 9.42
C ARG A 100 -5.51 2.96 8.17
N GLY A 101 -6.24 2.43 7.20
CA GLY A 101 -6.57 3.16 5.99
C GLY A 101 -7.45 4.39 6.24
N GLN A 102 -8.41 4.31 7.16
CA GLN A 102 -9.22 5.46 7.58
C GLN A 102 -8.35 6.55 8.20
N LEU A 103 -7.49 6.18 9.16
CA LEU A 103 -6.57 7.10 9.82
C LEU A 103 -5.62 7.79 8.83
N MET A 104 -5.11 7.05 7.83
CA MET A 104 -4.25 7.61 6.78
C MET A 104 -4.99 8.64 5.90
N GLN A 105 -6.26 8.39 5.58
CA GLN A 105 -7.08 9.34 4.82
C GLN A 105 -7.46 10.56 5.65
N GLU A 106 -7.76 10.38 6.94
CA GLU A 106 -8.10 11.46 7.87
C GLU A 106 -6.91 12.41 8.12
N ALA A 107 -5.68 11.90 8.07
CA ALA A 107 -4.47 12.66 8.40
C ALA A 107 -4.16 13.79 7.41
N VAL A 108 -4.52 13.65 6.13
CA VAL A 108 -4.24 14.65 5.09
C VAL A 108 -5.45 14.81 4.19
N PRO A 109 -6.01 16.03 4.04
CA PRO A 109 -7.13 16.26 3.15
C PRO A 109 -6.81 15.85 1.70
N ALA A 110 -7.81 15.31 1.01
CA ALA A 110 -7.68 14.85 -0.36
C ALA A 110 -7.07 15.93 -1.27
N GLY A 111 -6.05 15.53 -2.05
CA GLY A 111 -5.34 16.42 -2.98
C GLY A 111 -4.23 17.29 -2.35
N GLN A 112 -4.09 17.32 -1.02
CA GLN A 112 -3.01 18.07 -0.37
C GLN A 112 -1.70 17.28 -0.21
N GLY A 113 -1.79 15.96 -0.27
CA GLY A 113 -0.63 15.05 -0.25
C GLY A 113 -0.41 14.38 -1.61
N GLY A 114 0.79 13.87 -1.83
CA GLY A 114 1.11 13.08 -3.02
C GLY A 114 2.27 12.12 -2.79
N MET A 115 2.45 11.21 -3.75
CA MET A 115 3.62 10.34 -3.85
C MET A 115 4.09 10.27 -5.31
N ALA A 116 5.38 10.07 -5.51
CA ALA A 116 5.96 9.88 -6.84
C ALA A 116 7.08 8.84 -6.84
N ALA A 117 7.16 8.05 -7.91
CA ALA A 117 8.26 7.13 -8.16
C ALA A 117 9.38 7.86 -8.92
N ILE A 118 10.60 7.76 -8.39
CA ILE A 118 11.84 8.26 -8.98
C ILE A 118 12.66 7.06 -9.44
N LEU A 119 12.99 7.03 -10.74
CA LEU A 119 13.67 5.91 -11.39
C LEU A 119 15.02 6.33 -11.95
N GLY A 120 16.05 5.53 -11.69
CA GLY A 120 17.40 5.70 -12.20
C GLY A 120 18.17 6.86 -11.58
N LEU A 121 17.94 7.15 -10.30
CA LEU A 121 18.71 8.13 -9.51
C LEU A 121 19.14 7.49 -8.19
N ASP A 122 20.35 7.82 -7.73
CA ASP A 122 20.88 7.29 -6.47
C ASP A 122 20.14 7.86 -5.25
N ASP A 123 20.04 7.05 -4.20
CA ASP A 123 19.28 7.36 -2.99
C ASP A 123 19.69 8.71 -2.37
N ALA A 124 20.99 8.98 -2.31
CA ALA A 124 21.53 10.23 -1.77
C ALA A 124 21.07 11.47 -2.55
N ASP A 125 20.98 11.36 -3.88
CA ASP A 125 20.52 12.46 -4.74
C ASP A 125 19.02 12.68 -4.64
N VAL A 126 18.23 11.60 -4.48
CA VAL A 126 16.79 11.72 -4.20
C VAL A 126 16.57 12.41 -2.86
N ILE A 127 17.31 12.02 -1.81
CA ILE A 127 17.23 12.65 -0.49
C ILE A 127 17.59 14.14 -0.56
N ALA A 128 18.67 14.49 -1.27
CA ALA A 128 19.08 15.88 -1.44
C ALA A 128 18.04 16.70 -2.24
N ALA A 129 17.44 16.12 -3.28
CA ALA A 129 16.35 16.76 -4.03
C ALA A 129 15.12 17.02 -3.15
N CYS A 130 14.74 16.07 -2.29
CA CYS A 130 13.65 16.28 -1.34
C CYS A 130 13.96 17.40 -0.34
N ALA A 131 15.16 17.41 0.23
CA ALA A 131 15.57 18.46 1.18
C ALA A 131 15.51 19.87 0.57
N GLU A 132 15.93 20.00 -0.69
CA GLU A 132 15.86 21.26 -1.45
C GLU A 132 14.42 21.63 -1.83
N ALA A 133 13.59 20.66 -2.21
CA ALA A 133 12.19 20.87 -2.58
C ALA A 133 11.27 21.24 -1.41
N ALA A 134 11.64 20.85 -0.18
CA ALA A 134 10.84 21.03 1.02
C ALA A 134 10.35 22.48 1.16
N GLN A 135 11.26 23.46 1.20
CA GLN A 135 10.92 24.90 1.26
C GLN A 135 9.87 25.24 2.33
N GLY A 136 9.93 24.57 3.49
CA GLY A 136 8.96 24.73 4.59
C GLY A 136 7.74 23.80 4.52
N GLU A 137 7.60 23.01 3.47
CA GLU A 137 6.62 21.93 3.33
C GLU A 137 7.27 20.55 3.52
N VAL A 138 6.46 19.52 3.78
CA VAL A 138 6.94 18.15 3.96
C VAL A 138 7.15 17.49 2.59
N VAL A 139 8.35 16.96 2.34
CA VAL A 139 8.62 15.97 1.29
C VAL A 139 9.86 15.16 1.66
N SER A 140 9.81 13.85 1.42
CA SER A 140 10.91 12.95 1.77
C SER A 140 10.95 11.73 0.84
N ALA A 141 12.11 11.10 0.72
CA ALA A 141 12.21 9.74 0.20
C ALA A 141 11.66 8.78 1.27
N VAL A 142 10.69 7.95 0.88
CA VAL A 142 9.90 7.13 1.82
C VAL A 142 9.94 5.64 1.52
N ASN A 143 10.27 5.23 0.31
CA ASN A 143 10.50 3.82 0.00
C ASN A 143 11.75 3.65 -0.87
N PHE A 144 12.70 2.85 -0.39
CA PHE A 144 13.90 2.45 -1.11
C PHE A 144 13.71 1.02 -1.59
N ASN A 145 13.09 0.86 -2.76
CA ASN A 145 12.57 -0.44 -3.21
C ASN A 145 13.66 -1.31 -3.83
N SER A 146 14.54 -0.69 -4.60
CA SER A 146 15.70 -1.32 -5.24
C SER A 146 16.69 -0.23 -5.68
N PRO A 147 17.93 -0.57 -6.07
CA PRO A 147 18.88 0.40 -6.62
C PRO A 147 18.27 1.20 -7.78
N GLY A 148 18.19 2.52 -7.60
CA GLY A 148 17.58 3.41 -8.57
C GLY A 148 16.05 3.37 -8.64
N GLN A 149 15.37 2.83 -7.63
CA GLN A 149 13.91 2.88 -7.52
C GLN A 149 13.50 3.36 -6.13
N VAL A 150 13.25 4.66 -6.04
CA VAL A 150 12.84 5.34 -4.80
C VAL A 150 11.44 5.91 -4.97
N VAL A 151 10.64 5.89 -3.92
CA VAL A 151 9.37 6.63 -3.85
C VAL A 151 9.55 7.81 -2.92
N ILE A 152 9.08 8.98 -3.34
CA ILE A 152 9.00 10.19 -2.53
C ILE A 152 7.54 10.46 -2.14
N ALA A 153 7.32 11.06 -0.98
CA ALA A 153 5.99 11.43 -0.50
C ALA A 153 6.02 12.69 0.37
N GLY A 154 4.90 13.41 0.40
CA GLY A 154 4.78 14.68 1.12
C GLY A 154 3.60 15.51 0.65
N SER A 155 3.67 16.82 0.87
CA SER A 155 2.74 17.81 0.31
C SER A 155 2.78 17.75 -1.22
N ALA A 156 1.62 17.88 -1.87
CA ALA A 156 1.49 17.70 -3.32
C ALA A 156 2.44 18.61 -4.12
N GLU A 157 2.53 19.90 -3.75
CA GLU A 157 3.41 20.85 -4.43
C GLU A 157 4.89 20.57 -4.14
N ALA A 158 5.24 20.15 -2.92
CA ALA A 158 6.60 19.76 -2.55
C ALA A 158 7.07 18.51 -3.31
N VAL A 159 6.19 17.52 -3.48
CA VAL A 159 6.45 16.32 -4.31
C VAL A 159 6.68 16.73 -5.76
N LYS A 160 5.84 17.61 -6.32
CA LYS A 160 6.01 18.10 -7.68
C LYS A 160 7.34 18.81 -7.89
N ARG A 161 7.77 19.67 -6.95
CA ARG A 161 9.09 20.31 -6.98
C ARG A 161 10.22 19.27 -6.91
N ALA A 162 10.12 18.31 -5.98
CA ALA A 162 11.12 17.26 -5.81
C ALA A 162 11.27 16.39 -7.07
N MET A 163 10.17 16.09 -7.78
CA MET A 163 10.23 15.38 -9.06
C MET A 163 11.05 16.11 -10.12
N GLU A 164 10.88 17.43 -10.24
CA GLU A 164 11.65 18.24 -11.19
C GLU A 164 13.13 18.34 -10.80
N LEU A 165 13.44 18.48 -9.51
CA LEU A 165 14.81 18.44 -9.02
C LEU A 165 15.48 17.07 -9.25
N CYS A 166 14.75 15.97 -9.04
CA CYS A 166 15.24 14.63 -9.32
C CYS A 166 15.57 14.46 -10.81
N LYS A 167 14.71 14.95 -11.72
CA LYS A 167 14.99 14.94 -13.17
C LYS A 167 16.22 15.77 -13.51
N ALA A 168 16.35 16.97 -12.94
CA ALA A 168 17.50 17.84 -13.16
C ALA A 168 18.83 17.20 -12.68
N ARG A 169 18.77 16.33 -11.66
CA ARG A 169 19.88 15.54 -11.13
C ARG A 169 20.15 14.24 -11.89
N GLY A 170 19.38 13.94 -12.94
CA GLY A 170 19.63 12.79 -13.82
C GLY A 170 18.70 11.60 -13.62
N ALA A 171 17.62 11.72 -12.84
CA ALA A 171 16.60 10.68 -12.80
C ALA A 171 16.06 10.39 -14.22
N LYS A 172 16.06 9.11 -14.61
CA LYS A 172 15.49 8.67 -15.90
C LYS A 172 14.02 9.00 -16.00
N ARG A 173 13.27 8.83 -14.91
CA ARG A 173 11.84 9.13 -14.82
C ARG A 173 11.48 9.61 -13.42
N ALA A 174 10.53 10.54 -13.34
CA ALA A 174 9.81 10.87 -12.12
C ALA A 174 8.31 10.86 -12.45
N LEU A 175 7.54 10.00 -11.78
CA LEU A 175 6.15 9.70 -12.13
C LEU A 175 5.25 9.86 -10.91
N PRO A 176 4.13 10.62 -11.00
CA PRO A 176 3.17 10.66 -9.91
C PRO A 176 2.52 9.28 -9.76
N LEU A 177 2.27 8.86 -8.52
CA LEU A 177 1.57 7.61 -8.24
C LEU A 177 0.07 7.89 -8.02
N PRO A 178 -0.83 7.04 -8.54
CA PRO A 178 -2.27 7.19 -8.35
C PRO A 178 -2.68 6.69 -6.96
N VAL A 179 -2.26 7.40 -5.92
CA VAL A 179 -2.54 7.09 -4.52
C VAL A 179 -3.27 8.24 -3.85
N SER A 180 -4.12 7.93 -2.88
CA SER A 180 -4.97 8.91 -2.19
C SER A 180 -4.32 9.52 -0.95
N VAL A 181 -3.17 9.01 -0.50
CA VAL A 181 -2.50 9.43 0.75
C VAL A 181 -0.97 9.46 0.59
N PRO A 182 -0.26 10.43 1.20
CA PRO A 182 1.20 10.52 1.16
C PRO A 182 1.83 9.58 2.20
N SER A 183 1.77 8.27 1.94
CA SER A 183 2.20 7.24 2.88
C SER A 183 3.67 7.39 3.31
N HIS A 184 4.00 6.95 4.52
CA HIS A 184 5.37 6.83 5.05
C HIS A 184 6.16 8.16 5.18
N CYS A 185 5.49 9.31 5.15
CA CYS A 185 6.12 10.61 5.42
C CYS A 185 5.59 11.26 6.71
N GLU A 186 6.18 12.38 7.12
CA GLU A 186 5.83 13.09 8.37
C GLU A 186 4.36 13.53 8.44
N LEU A 187 3.70 13.74 7.30
CA LEU A 187 2.26 14.05 7.26
C LEU A 187 1.38 12.91 7.79
N MET A 188 1.89 11.68 7.84
CA MET A 188 1.17 10.52 8.38
C MET A 188 1.32 10.37 9.90
N ARG A 189 2.09 11.22 10.59
CA ARG A 189 2.26 11.14 12.06
C ARG A 189 0.93 11.07 12.83
N PRO A 190 -0.16 11.78 12.46
CA PRO A 190 -1.45 11.65 13.14
C PRO A 190 -2.13 10.29 12.97
N ALA A 191 -1.76 9.51 11.93
CA ALA A 191 -2.38 8.23 11.61
C ALA A 191 -1.81 7.04 12.42
N GLY A 192 -0.71 7.25 13.15
CA GLY A 192 0.01 6.21 13.91
C GLY A 192 1.45 6.04 13.48
#